data_AF-A0A9D2F9P0-F1
#
_entry.id   AF-A0A9D2F9P0-F1
#
_cell.length_a   1.000
_cell.length_b   1.000
_cell.length_c   1.000
_cell.angle_alpha   90.00
_cell.angle_beta   90.00
_cell.angle_gamma   90.00
#
_symmetry.space_group_name_H-M   'P 1'
#
loop_
_entity.id
_entity.type
_entity.pdbx_description
1 polymer ?
#
loop_
_entity_poly.entity_id
_entity_poly.type
_entity_poly.pdbx_seq_one_letter_code
_entity_poly.pdbx_strand_id
1 'polypeptide(L)'
;MQRLIFRGDRRADILTAIFGNEEDFNLDRYAIYEEIEIAVPEPGKFSVWGNYPDDADLLRDTKKDLSGLLGRITDLASEVWNDDDEGAENE
;
A
#
# COMPACT_ATOMS: atom_id res chain seq x y z
N MET A 1 -5.58 -12.17 4.30
CA MET A 1 -4.77 -11.18 3.56
C MET A 1 -4.90 -9.81 4.22
N GLN A 2 -3.82 -9.06 4.47
CA GLN A 2 -3.94 -7.68 4.99
C GLN A 2 -3.83 -6.68 3.83
N ARG A 3 -4.60 -5.60 3.85
CA ARG A 3 -4.50 -4.48 2.90
C ARG A 3 -4.37 -3.16 3.64
N LEU A 4 -3.43 -2.34 3.22
CA LEU A 4 -3.21 -1.01 3.78
C LEU A 4 -3.54 0.03 2.71
N ILE A 5 -4.49 0.90 2.98
CA ILE A 5 -4.94 1.93 2.05
C ILE A 5 -4.37 3.27 2.47
N PHE A 6 -3.79 4.00 1.53
CA PHE A 6 -3.20 5.32 1.73
C PHE A 6 -3.90 6.34 0.82
N ARG A 7 -4.40 7.42 1.41
CA ARG A 7 -5.13 8.50 0.71
C ARG A 7 -4.47 9.85 0.94
N GLY A 8 -4.77 10.81 0.07
CA GLY A 8 -4.31 12.20 0.21
C GLY A 8 -2.78 12.30 0.19
N ASP A 9 -2.21 13.08 1.12
CA ASP A 9 -0.77 13.31 1.23
C ASP A 9 0.03 12.03 1.55
N ARG A 10 -0.58 11.08 2.27
CA ARG A 10 0.07 9.82 2.67
C ARG A 10 0.48 8.94 1.49
N ARG A 11 -0.15 9.14 0.33
CA ARG A 11 0.26 8.48 -0.94
C ARG A 11 1.68 8.87 -1.32
N ALA A 12 2.03 10.14 -1.18
CA ALA A 12 3.36 10.62 -1.54
C ALA A 12 4.44 10.04 -0.62
N ASP A 13 4.16 9.99 0.69
CA ASP A 13 5.05 9.39 1.68
C ASP A 13 5.30 7.91 1.37
N ILE A 14 4.25 7.14 1.09
CA ILE A 14 4.40 5.70 0.85
C ILE A 14 5.11 5.39 -0.47
N LEU A 15 4.78 6.12 -1.54
CA LEU A 15 5.45 5.96 -2.83
C LEU A 15 6.92 6.31 -2.73
N THR A 16 7.26 7.38 -2.01
CA THR A 16 8.65 7.77 -1.76
C THR A 16 9.37 6.71 -0.92
N ALA A 17 8.72 6.12 0.08
CA ALA A 17 9.33 5.08 0.90
C ALA A 17 9.60 3.77 0.13
N ILE A 18 8.73 3.43 -0.83
CA ILE A 18 8.81 2.17 -1.62
C ILE A 18 9.74 2.30 -2.83
N PHE A 19 9.60 3.41 -3.56
CA PHE A 19 10.19 3.63 -4.88
C PHE A 19 11.25 4.74 -4.87
N GLY A 20 11.37 5.55 -3.82
CA GLY A 20 12.29 6.70 -3.78
C GLY A 20 13.78 6.37 -3.88
N ASN A 21 14.16 5.09 -3.81
CA ASN A 21 15.52 4.63 -4.08
C ASN A 21 15.75 4.24 -5.57
N GLU A 22 14.72 4.30 -6.41
CA GLU A 22 14.83 4.04 -7.84
C GLU A 22 15.24 5.32 -8.58
N GLU A 23 16.22 5.22 -9.48
CA GLU A 23 16.79 6.39 -10.19
C GLU A 23 15.76 7.14 -11.05
N ASP A 24 14.73 6.43 -11.51
CA ASP A 24 13.63 6.95 -12.34
C ASP A 24 12.35 7.28 -11.54
N PHE A 25 12.43 7.32 -10.20
CA PHE A 25 11.25 7.62 -9.39
C PHE A 25 10.76 9.05 -9.63
N ASN A 26 9.52 9.17 -10.09
CA ASN A 26 8.83 10.44 -10.26
C ASN A 26 7.43 10.33 -9.65
N LEU A 27 7.22 11.04 -8.54
CA LEU A 27 5.96 11.06 -7.81
C LEU A 27 4.79 11.55 -8.67
N ASP A 28 5.03 12.47 -9.61
CA ASP A 28 3.99 13.04 -10.48
C ASP A 28 3.31 11.98 -11.36
N ARG A 29 4.04 10.91 -11.72
CA ARG A 29 3.49 9.78 -12.48
C ARG A 29 2.40 9.02 -11.72
N TYR A 30 2.39 9.13 -10.39
CA TYR A 30 1.43 8.45 -9.52
C TYR A 30 0.29 9.37 -9.08
N ALA A 31 0.28 10.65 -9.50
CA ALA A 31 -0.79 11.58 -9.17
C ALA A 31 -2.15 11.18 -9.76
N ILE A 32 -2.14 10.29 -10.76
CA ILE A 32 -3.34 9.75 -11.41
C ILE A 32 -4.15 8.80 -10.51
N TYR A 33 -3.52 8.18 -9.52
CA TYR A 33 -4.16 7.22 -8.61
C TYR A 33 -4.79 7.96 -7.44
N GLU A 34 -6.07 7.76 -7.17
CA GLU A 34 -6.73 8.38 -6.00
C GLU A 34 -6.24 7.80 -4.68
N GLU A 35 -5.85 6.53 -4.69
CA GLU A 35 -5.42 5.79 -3.51
C GLU A 35 -4.25 4.87 -3.85
N ILE A 36 -3.38 4.63 -2.87
CA ILE A 36 -2.35 3.59 -2.97
C ILE A 36 -2.73 2.48 -2.01
N GLU A 37 -2.84 1.26 -2.53
CA GLU A 37 -3.07 0.05 -1.76
C GLU A 37 -1.78 -0.77 -1.64
N ILE A 38 -1.48 -1.22 -0.42
CA ILE A 38 -0.43 -2.20 -0.15
C ILE A 38 -1.10 -3.50 0.27
N ALA A 39 -1.08 -4.47 -0.63
CA ALA A 39 -1.61 -5.80 -0.39
C ALA A 39 -0.51 -6.68 0.22
N VAL A 40 -0.77 -7.26 1.38
CA VAL A 40 0.14 -8.12 2.14
C VAL A 40 -0.41 -9.56 2.12
N PRO A 41 -0.07 -10.36 1.10
CA PRO A 41 -0.53 -11.74 0.98
C PRO A 41 -0.10 -12.61 2.15
N GLU A 42 1.12 -12.38 2.62
CA GLU A 42 1.76 -13.15 3.68
C GLU A 42 2.74 -12.24 4.43
N PRO A 43 3.05 -12.53 5.71
CA PRO A 43 3.96 -11.72 6.51
C PRO A 43 5.32 -11.57 5.83
N GLY A 44 5.75 -10.32 5.63
CA GLY A 44 7.02 -10.02 4.98
C GLY A 44 7.00 -10.08 3.46
N LYS A 45 5.83 -10.17 2.81
CA LYS A 45 5.68 -9.88 1.37
C LYS A 45 4.58 -8.86 1.13
N PHE A 46 4.80 -7.99 0.16
CA PHE A 46 3.80 -6.98 -0.21
C PHE A 46 3.81 -6.69 -1.71
N SER A 47 2.63 -6.30 -2.19
CA SER A 47 2.40 -5.78 -3.53
C SER A 47 1.84 -4.37 -3.42
N VAL A 48 2.11 -3.55 -4.42
CA VAL A 48 1.71 -2.13 -4.43
C VAL A 48 0.77 -1.92 -5.59
N TRP A 49 -0.38 -1.35 -5.30
CA TRP A 49 -1.45 -1.09 -6.25
C TRP A 49 -1.79 0.40 -6.23
N GLY A 50 -2.00 0.96 -7.41
CA GLY A 50 -2.52 2.31 -7.59
C GLY A 50 -3.98 2.19 -7.96
N ASN A 51 -4.87 2.67 -7.10
CA ASN A 51 -6.31 2.57 -7.29
C ASN A 51 -6.87 3.85 -7.92
N TYR A 52 -7.72 3.64 -8.91
CA TYR A 52 -8.65 4.59 -9.50
C TYR A 52 -10.04 4.38 -8.89
N PRO A 53 -11.01 5.29 -9.13
CA PRO A 53 -12.36 5.11 -8.62
C PRO A 53 -13.06 3.84 -9.13
N ASP A 54 -12.68 3.34 -10.31
CA ASP A 54 -13.32 2.18 -10.96
C ASP A 54 -12.34 1.03 -11.30
N ASP A 55 -11.03 1.22 -11.12
CA ASP A 55 -10.00 0.27 -11.59
C ASP A 55 -8.74 0.32 -10.69
N ALA A 56 -7.78 -0.57 -10.92
CA ALA A 56 -6.53 -0.61 -10.16
C ALA A 56 -5.36 -1.14 -11.00
N ASP A 57 -4.24 -0.42 -10.98
CA ASP A 57 -2.99 -0.85 -11.61
C ASP A 57 -2.04 -1.48 -10.58
N LEU A 58 -1.40 -2.59 -10.98
CA LEU A 58 -0.29 -3.17 -10.22
C LEU A 58 0.98 -2.35 -10.45
N LEU A 59 1.37 -1.54 -9.46
CA LEU A 59 2.59 -0.73 -9.48
C LEU A 59 3.84 -1.53 -9.16
N ARG A 60 3.72 -2.50 -8.24
CA ARG A 60 4.82 -3.37 -7.86
C ARG A 60 4.32 -4.77 -7.54
N ASP A 61 4.91 -5.73 -8.25
CA ASP A 61 4.70 -7.15 -7.96
C ASP A 61 5.20 -7.55 -6.57
N THR A 62 4.69 -8.67 -6.08
CA THR A 62 4.94 -9.20 -4.74
C THR A 62 6.43 -9.27 -4.43
N LYS A 63 6.91 -8.36 -3.57
CA LYS A 63 8.31 -8.31 -3.15
C LYS A 63 8.43 -8.61 -1.67
N LYS A 64 9.54 -9.25 -1.29
CA LYS A 64 9.90 -9.43 0.12
C LYS A 64 10.18 -8.09 0.77
N ASP A 65 9.62 -7.88 1.95
CA ASP A 65 9.93 -6.76 2.82
C ASP A 65 11.26 -6.99 3.54
N LEU A 66 12.37 -6.67 2.87
CA LEU A 66 13.71 -6.84 3.42
C LEU A 66 14.08 -5.72 4.41
N SER A 67 13.33 -4.63 4.41
CA SER A 67 13.68 -3.40 5.14
C SER A 67 12.80 -3.15 6.37
N GLY A 68 11.83 -4.04 6.66
CA GLY A 68 10.82 -3.82 7.70
C GLY A 68 9.90 -2.63 7.36
N LEU A 69 9.70 -2.35 6.07
CA LEU A 69 8.88 -1.26 5.60
C LEU A 69 7.43 -1.44 6.06
N LEU A 70 6.91 -2.67 6.00
CA LEU A 70 5.53 -2.98 6.37
C LEU A 70 5.19 -2.52 7.79
N GLY A 71 6.07 -2.79 8.75
CA GLY A 71 5.88 -2.37 10.14
C GLY A 71 5.89 -0.85 10.31
N ARG A 72 6.57 -0.09 9.45
CA ARG A 72 6.63 1.38 9.53
C ARG A 72 5.44 2.05 8.87
N ILE A 73 4.93 1.46 7.79
CA ILE A 73 3.87 2.05 6.98
C ILE A 73 2.48 1.66 7.49
N THR A 74 2.37 0.59 8.29
CA THR A 74 1.08 0.12 8.82
C THR A 74 0.41 1.20 9.69
N ASP A 75 1.14 1.85 10.60
CA ASP A 75 0.64 2.97 11.40
C ASP A 75 0.34 4.24 10.57
N LEU A 76 0.91 4.33 9.37
CA LEU A 76 0.67 5.43 8.44
C LEU A 76 -0.53 5.16 7.52
N ALA A 77 -1.07 3.94 7.50
CA ALA A 77 -2.22 3.61 6.66
C ALA A 77 -3.43 4.45 7.06
N SER A 78 -4.14 4.98 6.07
CA SER A 78 -5.43 5.64 6.29
C SER A 78 -6.47 4.61 6.74
N GLU A 79 -6.39 3.40 6.19
CA GLU A 79 -7.29 2.30 6.51
C GLU A 79 -6.54 0.96 6.44
N VAL A 80 -6.88 0.05 7.34
CA VAL A 80 -6.27 -1.29 7.41
C VAL A 80 -7.39 -2.31 7.34
N TRP A 81 -7.34 -3.17 6.33
CA TRP A 81 -8.28 -4.27 6.14
C TRP A 81 -7.56 -5.57 6.44
N ASN A 82 -8.16 -6.41 7.28
CA ASN A 82 -7.71 -7.77 7.51
C ASN A 82 -8.81 -8.72 7.03
N ASP A 83 -8.50 -9.54 6.03
CA ASP A 83 -9.40 -10.57 5.49
C ASP A 83 -9.74 -11.67 6.53
N ASP A 84 -9.00 -11.74 7.64
CA ASP A 84 -9.30 -12.62 8.78
C ASP A 84 -10.46 -12.10 9.65
N ASP A 85 -10.99 -10.91 9.35
CA ASP A 85 -12.20 -10.38 10.00
C ASP A 85 -13.46 -10.98 9.35
N GLU A 86 -13.58 -12.31 9.37
CA GLU A 86 -14.89 -12.94 9.49
C GLU A 86 -15.40 -12.69 10.91
N GLY A 87 -15.97 -11.50 11.11
CA GLY A 87 -16.88 -11.22 12.22
C GLY A 87 -16.23 -11.02 13.59
N ALA A 88 -16.07 -9.76 13.96
CA ALA A 88 -16.35 -9.35 15.34
C ALA A 88 -17.55 -8.37 15.36
N GLU A 89 -18.74 -8.89 15.00
CA GLU A 89 -19.96 -8.37 15.63
C GLU A 89 -19.87 -8.67 17.13
N ASN A 90 -19.68 -7.64 17.95
CA ASN A 90 -19.97 -7.68 19.39
C ASN A 90 -20.47 -6.27 19.74
N GLU A 91 -21.77 -6.02 19.60
CA GLU A 91 -22.86 -6.21 20.59
C GLU A 91 -23.11 -4.93 21.42
#